data_AF-A0A959CFZ3-F1
#
_entry.id   AF-A0A959CFZ3-F1
#
_cell.length_a   1.000
_cell.length_b   1.000
_cell.length_c   1.000
_cell.angle_alpha   90.00
_cell.angle_beta   90.00
_cell.angle_gamma   90.00
#
_symmetry.space_group_name_H-M   'P 1'
#
loop_
_entity.id
_entity.type
_entity.pdbx_description
1 polymer ?
#
loop_
_entity_poly.entity_id
_entity_poly.type
_entity_poly.pdbx_seq_one_letter_code
_entity_poly.pdbx_strand_id
1 'polypeptide(L)'
;MKKETINELLLRSFDQELSGEERARLEAALAGSEALRREKAQLEALRQMLGGLQAAPAAGFADGVLGKLSASPVEATLLSMLPRAAAACLIVLLLTLIGIYLAEGSLSTEAIIGVNDLTPEDAYTYLEY
;
A
#
# COMPACT_ATOMS: atom_id res chain seq x y z
N MET A 1 4.61 -34.17 -6.66
CA MET A 1 3.53 -34.17 -5.64
C MET A 1 4.05 -34.88 -4.40
N LYS A 2 4.31 -34.16 -3.31
CA LYS A 2 4.71 -34.80 -2.05
C LYS A 2 3.52 -35.65 -1.57
N LYS A 3 3.74 -36.93 -1.28
CA LYS A 3 2.77 -37.77 -0.57
C LYS A 3 2.74 -37.26 0.87
N GLU A 4 1.83 -36.35 1.18
CA GLU A 4 1.58 -35.95 2.56
C GLU A 4 1.10 -37.18 3.34
N THR A 5 1.65 -37.35 4.54
CA THR A 5 1.27 -38.46 5.41
C THR A 5 -0.11 -38.15 6.01
N ILE A 6 -0.94 -39.16 6.26
CA ILE A 6 -2.30 -38.95 6.83
C ILE A 6 -2.26 -38.14 8.14
N ASN A 7 -1.19 -38.25 8.93
CA ASN A 7 -0.97 -37.44 10.13
C ASN A 7 -0.73 -35.95 9.82
N GLU A 8 0.00 -35.64 8.76
CA GLU A 8 0.20 -34.25 8.32
C GLU A 8 -1.13 -33.65 7.84
N LEU A 9 -1.95 -34.46 7.16
CA LEU A 9 -3.29 -34.06 6.72
C LEU A 9 -4.23 -33.82 7.92
N LEU A 10 -4.13 -34.65 8.96
CA LEU A 10 -4.87 -34.46 10.22
C LEU A 10 -4.46 -33.15 10.90
N LEU A 11 -3.17 -32.89 11.07
CA LEU A 11 -2.67 -31.65 11.68
C LEU A 11 -3.08 -30.42 10.88
N ARG A 12 -2.93 -30.46 9.55
CA ARG A 12 -3.32 -29.36 8.66
C ARG A 12 -4.82 -29.05 8.72
N SER A 13 -5.66 -30.06 9.00
CA SER A 13 -7.11 -29.86 9.20
C SER A 13 -7.47 -29.01 10.42
N PHE A 14 -6.56 -28.87 11.40
CA PHE A 14 -6.79 -28.02 12.57
C PHE A 14 -6.46 -26.54 12.32
N ASP A 15 -5.55 -26.26 11.38
CA ASP A 15 -5.03 -24.91 11.07
C ASP A 15 -5.66 -24.30 9.82
N GLN A 16 -6.09 -25.12 8.86
CA GLN A 16 -6.58 -24.68 7.55
C GLN A 16 -7.82 -25.47 7.11
N GLU A 17 -8.68 -24.83 6.31
CA GLU A 17 -9.77 -25.53 5.65
C GLU A 17 -9.22 -26.51 4.59
N LEU A 18 -9.48 -27.80 4.78
CA LEU A 18 -9.12 -28.83 3.81
C LEU A 18 -10.05 -28.79 2.59
N SER A 19 -9.50 -29.12 1.42
CA SER A 19 -10.31 -29.34 0.22
C SER A 19 -11.19 -30.58 0.38
N GLY A 20 -12.29 -30.67 -0.40
CA GLY A 20 -13.25 -31.77 -0.31
C GLY A 20 -12.63 -33.17 -0.51
N GLU A 21 -11.63 -33.28 -1.40
CA GLU A 21 -10.91 -34.54 -1.64
C GLU A 21 -10.01 -34.95 -0.48
N GLU A 22 -9.32 -33.98 0.13
CA GLU A 22 -8.45 -34.22 1.29
C GLU A 22 -9.28 -34.62 2.51
N ARG A 23 -10.43 -33.99 2.70
CA ARG A 23 -11.37 -34.34 3.76
C ARG A 23 -11.90 -35.76 3.61
N ALA A 24 -12.30 -36.17 2.40
CA ALA A 24 -12.75 -37.53 2.15
C ALA A 24 -11.64 -38.57 2.41
N ARG A 25 -10.38 -38.25 2.06
CA ARG A 25 -9.22 -39.12 2.36
C ARG A 25 -8.96 -39.22 3.86
N LEU A 26 -9.08 -38.11 4.59
CA LEU A 26 -8.92 -38.08 6.05
C LEU A 26 -10.03 -38.88 6.75
N GLU A 27 -11.28 -38.73 6.31
CA GLU A 27 -12.43 -39.47 6.86
C GLU A 27 -12.33 -40.97 6.59
N ALA A 28 -11.89 -41.38 5.39
CA ALA A 28 -11.63 -42.78 5.08
C ALA A 28 -10.51 -43.37 5.96
N ALA A 29 -9.45 -42.60 6.22
CA ALA A 29 -8.36 -43.03 7.11
C ALA A 29 -8.77 -43.08 8.59
N LEU A 30 -9.61 -42.14 9.04
CA LEU A 30 -10.17 -42.12 10.39
C LEU A 30 -11.15 -43.29 10.62
N ALA A 31 -11.90 -43.70 9.59
CA ALA A 31 -12.75 -44.88 9.64
C ALA A 31 -11.94 -46.18 9.75
N GLY A 32 -10.77 -46.24 9.09
CA GLY A 32 -9.91 -47.43 9.05
C GLY A 32 -8.96 -47.59 10.25
N SER A 33 -8.75 -46.57 11.08
CA SER A 33 -7.76 -46.61 12.17
C SER A 33 -8.29 -46.02 13.47
N GLU A 34 -8.37 -46.87 14.50
CA GLU A 34 -8.73 -46.45 15.86
C GLU A 34 -7.64 -45.56 16.50
N ALA A 35 -6.38 -45.76 16.13
CA ALA A 35 -5.26 -44.94 16.61
C ALA A 35 -5.39 -43.47 16.17
N LEU A 36 -5.73 -43.24 14.90
CA LEU A 36 -5.95 -41.91 14.33
C LEU A 36 -7.15 -41.18 14.99
N ARG A 37 -8.22 -41.92 15.33
CA ARG A 37 -9.36 -41.35 16.08
C ARG A 37 -8.97 -40.92 17.50
N ARG A 38 -8.15 -41.71 18.18
CA ARG A 38 -7.64 -41.35 19.52
C ARG A 38 -6.72 -40.13 19.46
N GLU A 39 -5.84 -40.07 18.47
CA GLU A 39 -4.94 -38.92 18.26
C GLU A 39 -5.73 -37.63 17.98
N LYS A 40 -6.74 -37.70 17.11
CA LYS A 40 -7.65 -36.56 16.86
C LYS A 40 -8.34 -36.09 18.15
N ALA A 41 -8.87 -37.01 18.96
CA ALA A 41 -9.55 -36.68 20.21
C ALA A 41 -8.59 -36.04 21.25
N GLN A 42 -7.32 -36.50 21.30
CA GLN A 42 -6.30 -35.89 22.15
C GLN A 42 -5.95 -34.47 21.71
N LEU A 43 -5.80 -34.23 20.41
CA LEU A 43 -5.54 -32.90 19.86
C LEU A 43 -6.71 -31.94 20.10
N GLU A 44 -7.96 -32.40 19.94
CA GLU A 44 -9.15 -31.61 20.27
C GLU A 44 -9.20 -31.25 21.77
N ALA A 45 -8.91 -32.21 22.65
CA ALA A 45 -8.85 -31.96 24.10
C ALA A 45 -7.75 -30.94 24.45
N LEU A 46 -6.55 -31.07 23.86
CA LEU A 46 -5.46 -30.12 24.04
C LEU A 46 -5.85 -28.72 23.57
N ARG A 47 -6.51 -28.62 22.40
CA ARG A 47 -6.99 -27.34 21.84
C ARG A 47 -8.03 -26.68 22.74
N GLN A 48 -8.93 -27.45 23.34
CA GLN A 48 -9.91 -26.89 24.30
C GLN A 48 -9.22 -26.37 25.55
N MET A 49 -8.24 -27.11 26.09
CA MET A 49 -7.45 -26.67 27.24
C MET A 49 -6.65 -25.39 26.93
N LEU A 50 -6.01 -25.32 25.76
CA LEU A 50 -5.25 -24.15 25.29
C LEU A 50 -6.14 -22.97 24.88
N GLY A 51 -7.34 -23.23 24.36
CA GLY A 51 -8.31 -22.20 24.01
C GLY A 51 -8.75 -21.40 25.24
N GLY A 52 -8.88 -22.05 26.40
CA GLY A 52 -9.14 -21.37 27.68
C GLY A 52 -7.96 -20.54 28.21
N LEU A 53 -6.74 -20.76 27.69
CA LEU A 53 -5.54 -19.99 28.02
C LEU A 53 -5.34 -18.76 27.13
N GLN A 54 -6.14 -18.59 26.07
CA GLN A 54 -6.12 -17.37 25.28
C GLN A 54 -6.75 -16.25 26.13
N ALA A 55 -5.91 -15.54 26.87
CA ALA A 55 -6.28 -14.29 27.49
C ALA A 55 -6.88 -13.37 26.41
N ALA A 56 -8.04 -12.78 26.69
CA ALA A 56 -8.62 -11.80 25.80
C ALA A 56 -7.55 -10.74 25.48
N PRO A 57 -7.35 -10.38 24.19
CA PRO A 57 -6.36 -9.39 23.83
C PRO A 57 -6.63 -8.12 24.64
N ALA A 58 -5.57 -7.56 25.22
CA ALA A 58 -5.68 -6.37 26.07
C ALA A 58 -6.46 -5.27 25.34
N ALA A 59 -7.32 -4.55 26.07
CA ALA A 59 -8.07 -3.43 25.51
C ALA A 59 -7.10 -2.45 24.83
N GLY A 60 -7.36 -2.11 23.57
CA GLY A 60 -6.49 -1.24 22.76
C GLY A 60 -5.37 -1.96 21.98
N PHE A 61 -5.27 -3.30 22.02
CA PHE A 61 -4.31 -4.04 21.17
C PHE A 61 -4.54 -3.77 19.67
N ALA A 62 -5.80 -3.80 19.23
CA ALA A 62 -6.17 -3.52 17.84
C ALA A 62 -5.77 -2.08 17.43
N ASP A 63 -6.01 -1.11 18.31
CA ASP A 63 -5.64 0.29 18.08
C ASP A 63 -4.12 0.47 18.02
N GLY A 64 -3.37 -0.23 18.87
CA GLY A 64 -1.91 -0.20 18.87
C GLY A 64 -1.30 -0.81 17.59
N VAL A 65 -1.92 -1.85 17.04
CA VAL A 65 -1.50 -2.45 15.75
C VAL A 65 -1.87 -1.53 14.59
N LEU A 66 -3.10 -1.00 14.56
CA LEU A 66 -3.55 -0.04 13.56
C LEU A 66 -2.68 1.22 13.52
N GLY A 67 -2.31 1.77 14.68
CA GLY A 67 -1.43 2.93 14.79
C GLY A 67 -0.03 2.67 14.21
N LYS A 68 0.50 1.44 14.34
CA LYS A 68 1.79 1.05 13.75
C LYS A 68 1.73 0.81 12.25
N LEU A 69 0.59 0.35 11.72
CA LEU A 69 0.38 0.16 10.28
C LEU A 69 0.09 1.46 9.53
N SER A 70 -0.62 2.39 10.17
CA SER A 70 -0.99 3.68 9.58
C SER A 70 0.13 4.71 9.60
N ALA A 71 1.12 4.53 10.47
CA ALA A 71 2.34 5.33 10.47
C ALA A 71 3.34 4.83 9.40
N SER A 72 3.02 5.02 8.11
CA SER A 72 4.04 4.94 7.07
C SER A 72 4.91 6.21 7.16
N PRO A 73 6.19 6.11 7.59
CA PRO A 73 7.03 7.28 7.87
C PRO A 73 7.32 8.12 6.62
N VAL A 74 7.12 7.53 5.44
CA VAL A 74 7.43 8.16 4.14
C VAL A 74 6.41 9.26 3.81
N GLU A 75 5.12 9.04 4.06
CA GLU A 75 4.07 10.00 3.71
C GLU A 75 4.10 11.24 4.60
N ALA A 76 4.31 11.06 5.91
CA ALA A 76 4.40 12.18 6.86
C ALA A 76 5.62 13.08 6.58
N THR A 77 6.74 12.49 6.15
CA THR A 77 7.97 13.24 5.86
C THR A 77 7.84 14.03 4.55
N LEU A 78 7.26 13.44 3.51
CA LEU A 78 7.01 14.13 2.24
C LEU A 78 5.98 15.28 2.37
N LEU A 79 4.91 15.07 3.16
CA LEU A 79 3.94 16.13 3.43
C LEU A 79 4.56 17.33 4.16
N SER A 80 5.53 17.08 5.05
CA SER A 80 6.24 18.14 5.78
C SER A 80 7.17 18.99 4.90
N MET A 81 7.63 18.45 3.77
CA MET A 81 8.53 19.14 2.82
C MET A 81 7.77 19.90 1.72
N LEU A 82 6.53 19.51 1.45
CA LEU A 82 5.64 20.14 0.46
C LEU A 82 5.50 21.67 0.61
N PRO A 83 5.29 22.25 1.81
CA PRO A 83 5.16 23.71 1.94
C PRO A 83 6.46 24.46 1.61
N ARG A 84 7.63 23.85 1.85
CA ARG A 84 8.93 24.45 1.47
C ARG A 84 9.14 24.46 -0.04
N ALA A 85 8.75 23.37 -0.72
CA ALA A 85 8.80 23.29 -2.18
C ALA A 85 7.80 24.27 -2.85
N ALA A 86 6.58 24.37 -2.31
CA ALA A 86 5.59 25.33 -2.79
C ALA A 86 6.05 26.79 -2.61
N ALA A 87 6.68 27.11 -1.47
CA ALA A 87 7.23 28.44 -1.23
C ALA A 87 8.36 28.79 -2.22
N ALA A 88 9.27 27.85 -2.52
CA ALA A 88 10.32 28.06 -3.51
C ALA A 88 9.74 28.31 -4.91
N CYS A 89 8.73 27.55 -5.31
CA CYS A 89 8.04 27.74 -6.60
C CYS A 89 7.40 29.13 -6.71
N LEU A 90 6.75 29.58 -5.62
CA LEU A 90 6.11 30.89 -5.57
C LEU A 90 7.14 32.03 -5.67
N ILE A 91 8.30 31.89 -5.03
CA ILE A 91 9.40 32.86 -5.13
C ILE A 91 9.93 32.96 -6.56
N VAL A 92 10.15 31.82 -7.23
CA VAL A 92 10.61 31.81 -8.63
C VAL A 92 9.59 32.49 -9.53
N LEU A 93 8.30 32.16 -9.38
CA LEU A 93 7.22 32.78 -10.15
C LEU A 93 7.13 34.29 -9.90
N LEU A 94 7.28 34.74 -8.65
CA LEU A 94 7.31 36.17 -8.34
C LEU A 94 8.51 36.87 -8.99
N LEU A 95 9.69 36.27 -8.91
CA LEU A 95 10.91 36.82 -9.50
C LEU A 95 10.81 36.93 -11.02
N THR A 96 10.21 35.93 -11.69
CA THR A 96 10.01 35.99 -13.14
C THR A 96 9.02 37.08 -13.52
N LEU A 97 7.89 37.22 -12.82
CA LEU A 97 6.94 38.31 -13.08
C LEU A 97 7.55 39.69 -12.85
N ILE A 98 8.35 39.85 -11.79
CA ILE A 98 9.05 41.11 -11.51
C ILE A 98 10.06 41.40 -12.65
N GLY A 99 10.78 40.39 -13.13
CA GLY A 99 11.70 40.53 -14.25
C GLY A 99 11.01 41.03 -15.52
N ILE A 100 9.86 40.43 -15.87
CA ILE A 100 9.05 40.85 -17.03
C ILE A 100 8.55 42.29 -16.83
N TYR A 101 8.04 42.63 -15.65
CA TYR A 101 7.56 43.97 -15.35
C TYR A 101 8.66 45.04 -15.43
N LEU A 102 9.87 44.73 -14.97
CA LEU A 102 11.00 45.66 -15.07
C LEU A 102 11.50 45.83 -16.51
N ALA A 103 11.44 44.79 -17.33
CA ALA A 103 11.86 44.84 -18.72
C ALA A 103 10.86 45.60 -19.61
N GLU A 104 9.55 45.34 -19.44
CA GLU A 104 8.51 45.83 -20.35
C GLU A 104 7.61 46.92 -19.74
N GLY A 105 7.73 47.19 -18.44
CA GLY A 105 6.93 48.20 -17.73
C GLY A 105 5.44 47.82 -17.53
N SER A 106 5.03 46.66 -18.02
CA SER A 106 3.65 46.17 -18.04
C SER A 106 3.61 44.64 -17.90
N LEU A 107 2.55 44.12 -17.29
CA LEU A 107 2.23 42.69 -17.26
C LEU A 107 1.08 42.41 -18.23
N SER A 108 1.29 42.71 -19.51
CA SER A 108 0.33 42.33 -20.56
C SER A 108 0.55 40.86 -20.95
N THR A 109 -0.50 40.22 -21.46
CA THR A 109 -0.42 38.84 -21.97
C THR A 109 0.63 38.69 -23.06
N GLU A 110 0.84 39.73 -23.86
CA GLU A 110 1.84 39.79 -24.93
C GLU A 110 3.27 39.79 -24.39
N ALA A 111 3.51 40.50 -23.27
CA ALA A 111 4.79 40.53 -22.55
C ALA A 111 5.12 39.16 -21.92
N ILE A 112 4.11 38.51 -21.32
CA ILE A 112 4.26 37.20 -20.69
C ILE A 112 4.57 36.11 -21.73
N ILE A 113 4.04 36.23 -22.94
CA ILE A 113 4.25 35.28 -24.04
C ILE A 113 5.51 35.65 -24.86
N GLY A 114 6.08 36.84 -24.68
CA GLY A 114 7.29 37.30 -25.38
C GLY A 114 7.07 37.62 -26.86
N VAL A 115 5.84 38.00 -27.25
CA VAL A 115 5.46 38.26 -28.64
C VAL A 115 5.82 39.68 -29.10
N ASN A 116 6.27 40.53 -28.17
CA ASN A 116 6.52 41.95 -28.39
C ASN A 116 7.62 42.23 -29.44
N ASP A 117 8.54 41.29 -29.66
CA ASP A 117 9.63 41.42 -30.64
C ASP A 117 9.28 40.94 -32.06
N LEU A 118 8.08 40.40 -32.29
CA LEU A 118 7.64 40.03 -33.65
C LEU A 118 7.03 41.24 -34.34
N THR A 119 7.90 42.08 -34.88
CA THR A 119 7.47 43.12 -35.82
C THR A 119 6.95 42.45 -37.12
N PRO A 120 5.89 42.97 -37.76
CA PRO A 120 5.35 42.35 -38.96
C PRO A 120 6.38 42.26 -40.10
N GLU A 121 7.39 43.12 -40.13
CA GLU A 121 8.55 43.01 -41.02
C GLU A 121 9.38 41.72 -40.85
N ASP A 122 9.48 41.14 -39.65
CA ASP A 122 10.19 39.86 -39.43
C ASP A 122 9.43 38.66 -40.01
N ALA A 123 8.09 38.71 -40.00
CA ALA A 123 7.25 37.66 -40.56
C ALA A 123 7.39 37.52 -42.09
N TYR A 124 7.69 38.62 -42.79
CA TYR A 124 7.92 38.60 -44.24
C TYR A 124 9.24 37.94 -44.62
N THR A 125 10.27 38.01 -43.75
CA THR A 125 11.58 37.39 -44.00
C THR A 125 11.50 35.87 -43.98
N TYR A 126 10.56 35.29 -43.22
CA TYR A 126 10.32 33.84 -43.16
C TYR A 126 9.41 33.30 -44.29
N LEU A 127 8.77 34.17 -45.07
CA LEU A 127 7.91 33.78 -46.20
C LEU A 127 8.62 33.86 -47.57
N GLU A 128 9.80 34.48 -47.64
CA GLU A 128 10.59 34.63 -48.86
C GLU A 128 11.65 33.52 -49.08
N TYR A 129 11.59 32.42 -48.32
CA TYR A 129 12.42 31.22 -48.52
C TYR A 129 11.60 29.95 -48.77
#